data_AF-A0A1E4ZIA6-F1
#
_entry.id   AF-A0A1E4ZIA6-F1
#
_cell.length_a   1.000
_cell.length_b   1.000
_cell.length_c   1.000
_cell.angle_alpha   90.00
_cell.angle_beta   90.00
_cell.angle_gamma   90.00
#
_symmetry.space_group_name_H-M   'P 1'
#
loop_
_entity.id
_entity.type
_entity.pdbx_description
1 polymer ?
#
loop_
_entity_poly.entity_id
_entity_poly.type
_entity_poly.pdbx_seq_one_letter_code
_entity_poly.pdbx_strand_id
1 'polypeptide(L)' 'MTVARQLAVCCCQQPGDLSFREIADNFNFTNQGSVSGAITTMKRHLKNGELTGDYRKLERLLDMVSK' A
#
# COMPACT_ATOMS: atom_id res chain seq x y z
N MET A 1 1.38 7.56 11.56
CA MET A 1 1.49 6.80 10.30
C MET A 1 1.23 7.76 9.15
N THR A 2 2.10 7.82 8.13
CA THR A 2 1.96 8.77 7.02
C THR A 2 1.22 8.15 5.84
N VAL A 3 0.57 8.98 5.01
CA VAL A 3 -0.13 8.54 3.78
C VAL A 3 0.81 7.76 2.85
N ALA A 4 2.06 8.23 2.68
CA ALA A 4 3.07 7.55 1.89
C ALA A 4 3.37 6.12 2.38
N ARG A 5 3.44 5.93 3.71
CA ARG A 5 3.68 4.60 4.31
C ARG A 5 2.47 3.68 4.11
N GLN A 6 1.26 4.19 4.25
CA GLN A 6 0.04 3.40 4.00
C GLN A 6 -0.11 3.03 2.51
N LEU A 7 0.32 3.93 1.62
CA LEU A 7 0.30 3.70 0.18
C LEU A 7 1.28 2.60 -0.24
N ALA A 8 2.52 2.65 0.25
CA ALA A 8 3.52 1.62 0.02
C ALA A 8 3.04 0.23 0.52
N VAL A 9 2.45 0.19 1.72
CA VAL A 9 1.83 -1.01 2.28
C VAL A 9 0.71 -1.55 1.40
N CYS A 10 -0.12 -0.67 0.83
CA CYS A 10 -1.19 -1.04 -0.09
C CYS A 10 -0.64 -1.62 -1.40
N CYS A 11 0.46 -1.08 -1.92
CA CYS A 11 1.12 -1.59 -3.12
C CYS A 11 1.72 -2.98 -2.93
N CYS A 12 2.16 -3.34 -1.71
CA CYS A 12 2.69 -4.68 -1.39
C CYS A 12 1.60 -5.77 -1.26
N GLN A 13 0.32 -5.41 -1.38
CA GLN A 13 -0.79 -6.36 -1.22
C GLN A 13 -1.38 -6.84 -2.56
N GLN A 14 -0.56 -7.03 -3.60
CA GLN A 14 -1.07 -7.60 -4.86
C GLN A 14 -1.21 -9.13 -4.73
N PRO A 15 -2.12 -9.76 -5.50
CA PRO A 15 -2.27 -11.21 -5.48
C PRO A 15 -0.94 -11.89 -5.88
N GLY A 16 -0.38 -12.69 -4.99
CA GLY A 16 0.93 -13.36 -5.17
C GLY A 16 2.10 -12.73 -4.40
N ASP A 17 1.88 -11.59 -3.73
CA ASP A 17 2.88 -10.90 -2.92
C ASP A 17 2.96 -11.40 -1.46
N LEU A 18 3.78 -10.71 -0.67
CA LEU A 18 4.07 -10.89 0.76
C LEU A 18 2.81 -11.05 1.63
N SER A 19 2.91 -11.91 2.65
CA SER A 19 1.90 -12.03 3.69
C SER A 19 1.78 -10.75 4.53
N PHE A 20 0.64 -10.54 5.19
CA PHE A 20 0.48 -9.42 6.13
C PHE A 20 1.50 -9.41 7.27
N ARG A 21 2.06 -10.58 7.61
CA ARG A 21 3.16 -10.67 8.58
C ARG A 21 4.42 -10.03 8.04
N GLU A 22 4.82 -10.43 6.84
CA GLU A 22 6.03 -9.93 6.19
C GLU A 22 5.93 -8.45 5.88
N ILE A 23 4.75 -7.96 5.50
CA ILE A 23 4.50 -6.52 5.34
C ILE A 23 4.60 -5.81 6.70
N ALA A 24 4.03 -6.38 7.77
CA ALA A 24 4.15 -5.78 9.10
C ALA A 24 5.62 -5.67 9.54
N ASP A 25 6.41 -6.72 9.31
CA ASP A 25 7.82 -6.78 9.69
C ASP A 25 8.65 -5.78 8.85
N ASN A 26 8.50 -5.76 7.53
CA ASN A 26 9.21 -4.82 6.65
C ASN A 26 8.87 -3.36 6.91
N PHE A 27 7.61 -3.08 7.25
CA PHE A 27 7.15 -1.73 7.53
C PHE A 27 7.13 -1.40 9.02
N ASN A 28 7.70 -2.19 9.92
CA ASN A 28 7.73 -1.94 11.37
C ASN A 28 6.34 -1.63 11.98
N PHE A 29 5.33 -2.42 11.62
CA PHE A 29 4.03 -2.37 12.30
C PHE A 29 4.03 -3.21 13.57
N THR A 30 3.31 -2.76 14.58
CA THR A 30 3.18 -3.46 15.86
C THR A 30 2.45 -4.80 15.72
N ASN A 31 1.54 -4.91 14.75
CA ASN A 31 0.81 -6.14 14.45
C ASN A 31 0.23 -6.11 13.03
N GLN A 32 -0.15 -7.29 12.53
CA GLN A 32 -0.80 -7.48 11.23
C GLN A 32 -2.14 -6.71 11.10
N GLY A 33 -2.87 -6.53 12.21
CA GLY A 33 -4.12 -5.76 12.21
C GLY A 33 -3.92 -4.30 11.78
N SER A 34 -2.76 -3.73 12.08
CA SER A 34 -2.40 -2.37 11.68
C SER A 34 -2.12 -2.26 10.18
N VAL A 35 -1.65 -3.33 9.55
CA VAL A 35 -1.49 -3.44 8.09
C VAL A 35 -2.87 -3.46 7.41
N SER A 36 -3.79 -4.29 7.92
CA SER A 36 -5.17 -4.36 7.40
C SER A 36 -5.89 -3.00 7.50
N GLY A 37 -5.73 -2.29 8.61
CA GLY A 37 -6.26 -0.93 8.78
C GLY A 37 -5.67 0.07 7.78
N ALA A 38 -4.35 0.05 7.58
CA ALA A 38 -3.68 0.92 6.61
C ALA A 38 -4.17 0.69 5.18
N ILE A 39 -4.33 -0.57 4.77
CA ILE A 39 -4.85 -0.96 3.46
C ILE A 39 -6.30 -0.52 3.28
N THR A 40 -7.14 -0.76 4.29
CA THR A 40 -8.56 -0.39 4.24
C THR A 40 -8.73 1.13 4.09
N THR A 41 -7.94 1.91 4.83
CA THR A 41 -7.93 3.37 4.73
C THR A 41 -7.50 3.82 3.33
N MET A 42 -6.42 3.25 2.77
CA MET A 42 -5.99 3.67 1.42
C MET A 42 -6.96 3.26 0.32
N LYS A 43 -7.53 2.06 0.37
CA LYS A 43 -8.57 1.64 -0.58
C LYS A 43 -9.79 2.57 -0.53
N ARG A 44 -10.14 3.06 0.67
CA ARG A 44 -11.22 4.05 0.83
C ARG A 44 -10.88 5.38 0.18
N HIS A 45 -9.69 5.93 0.41
CA HIS A 45 -9.25 7.17 -0.24
C HIS A 45 -9.27 7.05 -1.77
N LEU A 46 -8.70 5.97 -2.31
CA LEU A 46 -8.72 5.70 -3.75
C LEU A 46 -10.13 5.57 -4.32
N LYS A 47 -11.04 4.89 -3.61
CA LYS A 47 -12.44 4.75 -4.01
C LYS A 47 -13.18 6.09 -4.01
N ASN A 48 -12.83 7.00 -3.10
CA ASN A 48 -13.38 8.35 -3.03
C ASN A 48 -12.79 9.29 -4.10
N GLY A 49 -11.85 8.82 -4.92
CA GLY A 49 -11.14 9.66 -5.90
C GLY A 49 -10.05 10.53 -5.28
N GLU A 50 -9.81 10.39 -3.98
CA GLU A 50 -8.73 11.07 -3.27
C GLU A 50 -7.40 10.37 -3.60
N LEU A 51 -6.34 11.15 -3.84
CA LEU A 51 -4.98 10.66 -4.09
C LEU A 51 -4.80 9.79 -5.36
N THR A 52 -5.85 9.65 -6.19
CA THR A 52 -5.84 8.86 -7.43
C THR A 52 -4.74 9.28 -8.42
N GLY A 53 -4.44 10.58 -8.48
CA GLY A 53 -3.40 11.13 -9.36
C GLY A 53 -1.99 10.68 -8.94
N ASP A 54 -1.70 10.67 -7.65
CA ASP A 54 -0.39 10.28 -7.14
C ASP A 54 -0.23 8.76 -7.11
N TYR A 55 -1.30 8.01 -6.84
CA TYR A 55 -1.32 6.56 -6.98
C TYR A 55 -1.05 6.12 -8.43
N ARG A 56 -1.71 6.75 -9.41
CA ARG A 56 -1.50 6.42 -10.84
C ARG A 56 -0.08 6.77 -11.33
N LYS A 57 0.55 7.81 -10.76
CA LYS A 57 1.98 8.10 -11.04
C LYS A 57 2.88 7.00 -10.48
N LEU A 58 2.60 6.53 -9.26
CA LEU A 58 3.32 5.43 -8.63
C LEU A 58 3.18 4.12 -9.41
N GLU A 59 1.97 3.77 -9.85
CA GLU A 59 1.74 2.59 -10.70
C GLU A 59 2.58 2.66 -11.98
N ARG A 60 2.62 3.82 -12.66
CA ARG A 60 3.46 4.00 -13.86
C ARG A 60 4.95 3.85 -13.56
N LEU A 61 5.42 4.39 -12.44
CA LEU A 61 6.84 4.28 -12.05
C LEU A 61 7.22 2.83 -11.70
N LEU A 62 6.35 2.09 -11.01
CA LEU A 62 6.58 0.69 -10.67
C LEU A 62 6.54 -0.21 -11.93
N ASP A 63 5.65 0.07 -12.87
CA ASP A 63 5.59 -0.62 -14.17
C ASP A 63 6.86 -0.38 -15.00
N MET A 64 7.44 0.82 -14.93
CA MET A 64 8.71 1.15 -15.60
C MET A 64 9.93 0.40 -15.03
N VAL A 65 9.92 0.05 -13.74
CA VAL A 65 11.05 -0.65 -13.08
C VAL A 65 10.95 -2.18 -13.27
N SER A 66 9.80 -2.68 -13.72
CA SER A 66 9.54 -4.12 -13.91
C SER A 66 9.87 -4.63 -15.33
N LYS A 67 10.53 -3.81 -16.15
CA LYS A 67 11.02 -4.12 -17.52
C LYS A 67 12.52 -3.96 -17.60
#